data_AF-A0ABC8RM74-F1
#
_entry.id   AF-A0ABC8RM74-F1
#
_cell.length_a   1.000
_cell.length_b   1.000
_cell.length_c   1.000
_cell.angle_alpha   90.00
_cell.angle_beta   90.00
_cell.angle_gamma   90.00
#
_symmetry.space_group_name_H-M   'P 1'
#
loop_
_entity.id
_entity.type
_entity.pdbx_description
1 polymer ?
#
loop_
_entity_poly.entity_id
_entity_poly.type
_entity_poly.pdbx_seq_one_letter_code
_entity_poly.pdbx_strand_id
1 'polypeptide(L)'
;KWREKPPLRIQSMAETVDHRLNRSSDREKSTTTTTFQCSYPFPHSPYGKPKNLSLCPSVVLSSPISSTTSSASKVGFVSKISLAPFSLKASLAAFIYTAADLSSQMIAQPSSEPYDLVRTLRMAGYGMLILGPSVHFWFNFVSKALPQRDLITTLKKIVLGQTIYGPAMTVVFFSVNAGLQGETGAEIVGRLKRDLIPTMINGVMYWPICDFVTFKFIPVHLQPLVSNSFSYLWTVYITYMASLEKVATE
;
A
#
# COMPACT_ATOMS: atom_id res chain seq x y z
N LYS A 1 -28.07 6.29 40.09
CA LYS A 1 -27.79 4.83 40.00
C LYS A 1 -28.23 4.44 38.59
N TRP A 2 -27.39 4.54 37.57
CA TRP A 2 -26.34 3.59 37.20
C TRP A 2 -25.17 4.33 36.49
N ARG A 3 -23.95 4.20 37.04
CA ARG A 3 -22.70 4.47 36.32
C ARG A 3 -22.13 3.07 36.05
N GLU A 4 -22.22 2.60 34.82
CA GLU A 4 -21.61 1.33 34.43
C GLU A 4 -20.09 1.48 34.54
N LYS A 5 -19.47 0.63 35.36
CA LYS A 5 -18.01 0.50 35.41
C LYS A 5 -17.56 -0.20 34.12
N PRO A 6 -16.45 0.24 33.49
CA PRO A 6 -15.93 -0.41 32.30
C PRO A 6 -15.53 -1.87 32.61
N PRO A 7 -15.64 -2.78 31.62
CA PRO A 7 -15.32 -4.19 31.78
C PRO A 7 -13.85 -4.40 32.16
N LEU A 8 -13.58 -5.36 33.06
CA LEU A 8 -12.27 -5.68 33.66
C LEU A 8 -11.11 -5.83 32.64
N ARG A 9 -11.42 -6.18 31.38
CA ARG A 9 -10.43 -6.29 30.29
C ARG A 9 -9.87 -4.93 29.83
N ILE A 10 -10.66 -3.85 29.91
CA ILE A 10 -10.20 -2.49 29.55
C ILE A 10 -9.30 -1.90 30.65
N GLN A 11 -9.57 -2.23 31.90
CA GLN A 11 -8.77 -1.77 33.04
C GLN A 11 -7.37 -2.44 33.05
N SER A 12 -7.30 -3.72 32.70
CA SER A 12 -6.05 -4.45 32.49
C SER A 12 -5.21 -3.92 31.30
N MET A 13 -5.86 -3.49 30.22
CA MET A 13 -5.17 -2.87 29.08
C MET A 13 -4.61 -1.48 29.44
N ALA A 14 -5.33 -0.69 30.24
CA ALA A 14 -4.85 0.63 30.69
C ALA A 14 -3.62 0.50 31.61
N GLU A 15 -3.62 -0.43 32.56
CA GLU A 15 -2.47 -0.70 33.43
C GLU A 15 -1.25 -1.24 32.65
N THR A 16 -1.49 -2.01 31.60
CA THR A 16 -0.42 -2.54 30.71
C THR A 16 0.19 -1.46 29.81
N VAL A 17 -0.57 -0.41 29.48
CA VAL A 17 -0.08 0.72 28.67
C VAL A 17 0.74 1.69 29.52
N ASP A 18 0.28 2.00 30.74
CA ASP A 18 1.03 2.86 31.67
C ASP A 18 2.38 2.24 32.07
N HIS A 19 2.40 0.92 32.28
CA HIS A 19 3.65 0.22 32.62
C HIS A 19 4.65 0.16 31.43
N ARG A 20 4.19 0.32 30.17
CA ARG A 20 5.05 0.39 28.99
C ARG A 20 5.62 1.79 28.75
N LEU A 21 4.85 2.84 29.04
CA LEU A 21 5.31 4.23 28.92
C LEU A 21 6.40 4.55 29.96
N ASN A 22 6.25 4.05 31.19
CA ASN A 22 7.29 4.22 32.21
C ASN A 22 8.59 3.46 31.86
N ARG A 23 8.48 2.31 31.18
CA ARG A 23 9.63 1.48 30.77
C ARG A 23 10.33 2.01 29.50
N SER A 24 9.64 2.79 28.64
CA SER A 24 10.28 3.44 27.49
C SER A 24 11.09 4.68 27.90
N SER A 25 10.67 5.39 28.94
CA SER A 25 11.41 6.56 29.47
C SER A 25 12.78 6.18 30.07
N ASP A 26 12.94 4.95 30.57
CA ASP A 26 14.21 4.46 31.12
C ASP A 26 15.18 3.91 30.06
N ARG A 27 14.71 3.65 28.82
CA ARG A 27 15.53 3.02 27.78
C ARG A 27 16.33 4.00 26.91
N GLU A 28 16.15 5.30 27.10
CA GLU A 28 16.83 6.37 26.35
C GLU A 28 18.19 6.80 26.97
N LYS A 29 18.76 6.00 27.88
CA LYS A 29 20.04 6.33 28.56
C LYS A 29 21.20 5.36 28.35
N SER A 30 21.16 4.45 27.38
CA SER A 30 22.31 3.54 27.16
C SER A 30 22.69 3.39 25.69
N THR A 31 23.62 4.25 25.27
CA THR A 31 24.39 4.13 24.02
C THR A 31 25.66 3.35 24.30
N THR A 32 25.94 2.26 23.59
CA THR A 32 27.32 1.73 23.46
C THR A 32 27.52 1.06 22.11
N THR A 33 28.50 1.60 21.38
CA THR A 33 29.08 1.12 20.11
C THR A 33 29.82 -0.19 20.31
N THR A 34 29.67 -1.19 19.42
CA THR A 34 30.70 -2.21 19.16
C THR A 34 30.54 -2.82 17.76
N THR A 35 31.61 -2.74 16.98
CA THR A 35 31.86 -3.36 15.67
C THR A 35 32.34 -4.81 15.82
N PHE A 36 31.96 -5.72 14.90
CA PHE A 36 32.67 -6.99 14.70
C PHE A 36 32.80 -7.33 13.21
N GLN A 37 34.04 -7.52 12.77
CA GLN A 37 34.44 -8.12 11.49
C GLN A 37 34.30 -9.65 11.53
N CYS A 38 34.09 -10.29 10.39
CA CYS A 38 34.40 -11.71 10.20
C CYS A 38 35.25 -11.91 8.93
N SER A 39 36.41 -12.53 9.13
CA SER A 39 37.42 -12.88 8.13
C SER A 39 37.16 -14.28 7.56
N TYR A 40 37.46 -14.52 6.28
CA TYR A 40 37.72 -15.87 5.77
C TYR A 40 38.87 -15.89 4.72
N PRO A 41 39.56 -17.04 4.57
CA PRO A 41 40.94 -17.09 4.08
C PRO A 41 41.08 -17.50 2.60
N PHE A 42 42.21 -17.09 2.01
CA PHE A 42 42.72 -17.49 0.69
C PHE A 42 43.27 -18.94 0.69
N PRO A 43 43.37 -19.55 -0.51
CA PRO A 43 44.68 -20.08 -0.94
C PRO A 43 45.07 -19.70 -2.39
N HIS A 44 46.30 -20.08 -2.74
CA HIS A 44 47.25 -19.49 -3.69
C HIS A 44 47.18 -19.89 -5.19
N SER A 45 47.91 -19.10 -6.00
CA SER A 45 48.77 -19.47 -7.18
C SER A 45 48.32 -19.10 -8.61
N PRO A 46 49.24 -18.94 -9.61
CA PRO A 46 49.42 -17.69 -10.35
C PRO A 46 49.35 -17.85 -11.90
N TYR A 47 49.54 -16.73 -12.62
CA TYR A 47 49.78 -16.56 -14.07
C TYR A 47 48.59 -16.35 -15.02
N GLY A 48 48.70 -15.27 -15.83
CA GLY A 48 48.12 -15.16 -17.18
C GLY A 48 47.05 -14.08 -17.39
N LYS A 49 47.42 -12.99 -18.10
CA LYS A 49 46.53 -12.17 -18.94
C LYS A 49 47.03 -12.29 -20.39
N PRO A 50 46.30 -11.90 -21.46
CA PRO A 50 44.89 -11.48 -21.58
C PRO A 50 44.13 -12.07 -22.81
N LYS A 51 42.81 -11.81 -22.91
CA LYS A 51 42.03 -11.31 -24.09
C LYS A 51 40.65 -11.97 -24.31
N ASN A 52 39.64 -11.09 -24.35
CA ASN A 52 38.38 -11.06 -25.11
C ASN A 52 37.22 -12.06 -24.85
N LEU A 53 36.14 -11.42 -24.40
CA LEU A 53 34.74 -11.49 -24.86
C LEU A 53 33.77 -12.49 -24.21
N SER A 54 32.62 -11.91 -23.83
CA SER A 54 31.30 -12.48 -23.52
C SER A 54 31.16 -13.26 -22.20
N LEU A 55 30.55 -12.61 -21.20
CA LEU A 55 29.26 -12.98 -20.60
C LEU A 55 28.91 -11.97 -19.49
N CYS A 56 27.63 -11.62 -19.34
CA CYS A 56 27.11 -10.69 -18.33
C CYS A 56 27.53 -11.08 -16.90
N PRO A 57 27.60 -10.10 -15.99
CA PRO A 57 26.80 -10.25 -14.77
C PRO A 57 26.10 -8.96 -14.32
N SER A 58 24.85 -9.14 -13.92
CA SER A 58 24.20 -8.50 -12.76
C SER A 58 24.67 -7.08 -12.40
N VAL A 59 23.97 -6.08 -12.93
CA VAL A 59 24.10 -4.69 -12.46
C VAL A 59 23.48 -4.58 -11.08
N VAL A 60 24.37 -4.60 -10.08
CA VAL A 60 24.12 -4.18 -8.71
C VAL A 60 23.70 -2.71 -8.72
N LEU A 61 22.58 -2.45 -8.04
CA LEU A 61 21.99 -1.14 -7.79
C LEU A 61 22.95 -0.32 -6.92
N SER A 62 23.66 0.64 -7.52
CA SER A 62 24.45 1.64 -6.80
C SER A 62 23.91 3.02 -7.12
N SER A 63 23.07 3.56 -6.24
CA SER A 63 22.77 5.00 -6.25
C SER A 63 23.89 5.76 -5.53
N PRO A 64 24.44 6.85 -6.07
CA PRO A 64 25.13 7.83 -5.25
C PRO A 64 24.11 8.86 -4.76
N ILE A 65 23.82 8.83 -3.46
CA ILE A 65 23.36 10.03 -2.75
C ILE A 65 24.60 10.91 -2.64
N SER A 66 24.60 12.05 -3.33
CA SER A 66 25.51 13.14 -3.04
C SER A 66 24.72 14.43 -3.06
N SER A 67 24.58 14.96 -1.86
CA SER A 67 24.05 16.26 -1.52
C SER A 67 24.95 17.36 -2.09
N THR A 68 24.45 18.07 -3.10
CA THR A 68 24.96 19.40 -3.44
C THR A 68 23.77 20.33 -3.64
N THR A 69 23.73 21.34 -2.78
CA THR A 69 22.87 22.52 -2.80
C THR A 69 22.81 23.17 -4.17
N SER A 70 21.66 23.09 -4.85
CA SER A 70 21.24 24.09 -5.83
C SER A 70 19.72 24.04 -6.03
N SER A 71 19.08 25.20 -5.89
CA SER A 71 17.63 25.40 -5.81
C SER A 71 16.87 25.20 -7.12
N ALA A 72 17.30 24.27 -7.98
CA ALA A 72 16.79 24.14 -9.35
C ALA A 72 16.59 22.66 -9.75
N SER A 73 15.78 21.89 -9.02
CA SER A 73 15.38 20.52 -9.44
C SER A 73 14.07 20.00 -8.84
N LYS A 74 13.23 20.83 -8.22
CA LYS A 74 11.92 20.38 -7.72
C LYS A 74 10.87 20.21 -8.84
N VAL A 75 11.13 20.75 -10.03
CA VAL A 75 10.17 20.73 -11.16
C VAL A 75 10.37 19.51 -12.08
N GLY A 76 11.59 18.96 -12.16
CA GLY A 76 11.90 17.85 -13.08
C GLY A 76 11.39 16.48 -12.63
N PHE A 77 11.37 16.21 -11.33
CA PHE A 77 10.88 14.93 -10.78
C PHE A 77 9.35 14.82 -10.89
N VAL A 78 8.63 15.91 -10.63
CA VAL A 78 7.16 15.95 -10.65
C VAL A 78 6.61 15.80 -12.08
N SER A 79 7.28 16.38 -13.08
CA SER A 79 6.88 16.25 -14.49
C SER A 79 7.12 14.84 -15.06
N LYS A 80 8.13 14.11 -14.60
CA LYS A 80 8.38 12.72 -15.04
C LYS A 80 7.41 11.69 -14.42
N ILE A 81 6.75 12.02 -13.31
CA ILE A 81 5.68 11.20 -12.72
C ILE A 81 4.37 11.30 -13.54
N SER A 82 4.12 12.44 -14.18
CA SER A 82 2.87 12.66 -14.95
C SER A 82 2.84 11.93 -16.30
N LEU A 83 4.01 11.54 -16.82
CA LEU A 83 4.18 10.74 -18.04
C LEU A 83 4.56 9.28 -17.74
N ALA A 84 4.36 8.83 -16.50
CA ALA A 84 4.73 7.50 -16.04
C ALA A 84 4.26 6.42 -17.05
N PRO A 85 5.19 5.66 -17.66
CA PRO A 85 4.84 4.57 -18.56
C PRO A 85 3.92 3.58 -17.82
N PHE A 86 3.10 2.84 -18.57
CA PHE A 86 2.19 1.82 -18.05
C PHE A 86 2.84 0.97 -16.94
N SER A 87 4.09 0.56 -17.15
CA SER A 87 4.87 -0.23 -16.20
C SER A 87 5.11 0.47 -14.86
N LEU A 88 5.36 1.78 -14.86
CA LEU A 88 5.59 2.52 -13.60
C LEU A 88 4.30 2.62 -12.77
N LYS A 89 3.14 2.78 -13.42
CA LYS A 89 1.85 2.78 -12.71
C LYS A 89 1.56 1.41 -12.09
N ALA A 90 1.83 0.34 -12.83
CA ALA A 90 1.70 -1.03 -12.32
C ALA A 90 2.68 -1.33 -11.18
N SER A 91 3.96 -0.96 -11.32
CA SER A 91 4.97 -1.13 -10.26
C SER A 91 4.62 -0.34 -9.00
N LEU A 92 4.14 0.89 -9.14
CA LEU A 92 3.74 1.72 -7.99
C LEU A 92 2.54 1.11 -7.27
N ALA A 93 1.53 0.64 -8.01
CA ALA A 93 0.39 -0.05 -7.42
C ALA A 93 0.81 -1.33 -6.68
N ALA A 94 1.71 -2.13 -7.25
CA ALA A 94 2.28 -3.30 -6.60
C ALA A 94 2.98 -2.95 -5.28
N PHE A 95 3.79 -1.89 -5.29
CA PHE A 95 4.51 -1.41 -4.11
C PHE A 95 3.55 -0.94 -3.02
N ILE A 96 2.55 -0.13 -3.37
CA ILE A 96 1.53 0.34 -2.42
C ILE A 96 0.79 -0.84 -1.79
N TYR A 97 0.35 -1.81 -2.58
CA TYR A 97 -0.36 -3.00 -2.07
C TYR A 97 0.53 -3.88 -1.19
N THR A 98 1.80 -4.04 -1.55
CA THR A 98 2.78 -4.80 -0.74
C THR A 98 2.97 -4.14 0.62
N ALA A 99 3.30 -2.84 0.63
CA ALA A 99 3.56 -2.11 1.87
C ALA A 99 2.30 -2.01 2.74
N ALA A 100 1.14 -1.83 2.10
CA ALA A 100 -0.14 -1.74 2.80
C ALA A 100 -0.54 -3.08 3.43
N ASP A 101 -0.32 -4.20 2.75
CA ASP A 101 -0.63 -5.51 3.31
C ASP A 101 0.30 -5.86 4.47
N LEU A 102 1.60 -5.58 4.37
CA LEU A 102 2.53 -5.75 5.51
C LEU A 102 2.07 -4.94 6.72
N SER A 103 1.64 -3.69 6.51
CA SER A 103 1.12 -2.84 7.59
C SER A 103 -0.21 -3.35 8.15
N SER A 104 -1.09 -3.87 7.29
CA SER A 104 -2.33 -4.51 7.70
C SER A 104 -2.06 -5.73 8.58
N GLN A 105 -1.07 -6.55 8.22
CA GLN A 105 -0.65 -7.70 9.02
C GLN A 105 -0.03 -7.27 10.35
N MET A 106 0.77 -6.20 10.39
CA MET A 106 1.30 -5.61 11.63
C MET A 106 0.19 -5.17 12.60
N ILE A 107 -0.93 -4.67 12.07
CA ILE A 107 -2.07 -4.22 12.89
C ILE A 107 -2.92 -5.42 13.34
N ALA A 108 -3.10 -6.41 12.48
CA ALA A 108 -4.00 -7.53 12.72
C ALA A 108 -3.39 -8.66 13.56
N GLN A 109 -2.07 -8.90 13.45
CA GLN A 109 -1.41 -10.06 14.04
C GLN A 109 -0.62 -9.68 15.30
N PRO A 110 -0.61 -10.55 16.34
CA PRO A 110 0.32 -10.42 17.45
C PRO A 110 1.78 -10.47 16.97
N SER A 111 2.69 -9.75 17.64
CA SER A 111 4.11 -9.65 17.25
C SER A 111 4.89 -10.97 17.24
N SER A 112 4.28 -12.07 17.69
CA SER A 112 4.85 -13.42 17.71
C SER A 112 4.56 -14.22 16.44
N GLU A 113 3.56 -13.83 15.65
CA GLU A 113 3.20 -14.56 14.42
C GLU A 113 4.04 -14.06 13.24
N PRO A 114 4.55 -14.98 12.39
CA PRO A 114 5.27 -14.60 11.19
C PRO A 114 4.33 -13.99 10.14
N TYR A 115 4.84 -13.03 9.36
CA TYR A 115 4.09 -12.47 8.24
C TYR A 115 3.71 -13.52 7.20
N ASP A 116 2.46 -13.47 6.75
CA ASP A 116 1.96 -14.24 5.61
C ASP A 116 2.44 -13.57 4.30
N LEU A 117 3.59 -14.02 3.81
CA LEU A 117 4.16 -13.55 2.55
C LEU A 117 3.34 -13.98 1.33
N VAL A 118 2.57 -15.08 1.42
CA VAL A 118 1.70 -15.52 0.33
C VAL A 118 0.56 -14.52 0.16
N ARG A 119 -0.03 -14.05 1.27
CA ARG A 119 -1.00 -12.96 1.28
C ARG A 119 -0.40 -11.68 0.69
N THR A 120 0.79 -11.28 1.12
CA THR A 120 1.46 -10.10 0.56
C THR A 120 1.66 -10.22 -0.96
N LEU A 121 2.07 -11.40 -1.43
CA LEU A 121 2.25 -11.66 -2.87
C LEU A 121 0.94 -11.59 -3.65
N ARG A 122 -0.18 -12.10 -3.09
CA ARG A 122 -1.51 -11.95 -3.70
C ARG A 122 -1.88 -10.48 -3.86
N MET A 123 -1.65 -9.66 -2.83
CA MET A 123 -1.93 -8.22 -2.87
C MET A 123 -1.04 -7.49 -3.88
N ALA A 124 0.26 -7.81 -3.90
CA ALA A 124 1.20 -7.27 -4.87
C ALA A 124 0.79 -7.62 -6.31
N GLY A 125 0.41 -8.87 -6.56
CA GLY A 125 -0.08 -9.36 -7.85
C GLY A 125 -1.35 -8.64 -8.29
N TYR A 126 -2.32 -8.45 -7.39
CA TYR A 126 -3.53 -7.68 -7.67
C TYR A 126 -3.21 -6.24 -8.08
N GLY A 127 -2.36 -5.54 -7.32
CA GLY A 127 -1.95 -4.17 -7.62
C GLY A 127 -1.29 -4.05 -9.00
N MET A 128 -0.39 -4.97 -9.32
CA MET A 128 0.38 -4.97 -10.57
C MET A 128 -0.44 -5.37 -11.79
N LEU A 129 -1.16 -6.49 -11.71
CA LEU A 129 -1.75 -7.16 -12.89
C LEU A 129 -3.19 -6.73 -13.14
N ILE A 130 -3.92 -6.32 -12.11
CA ILE A 130 -5.34 -5.98 -12.23
C ILE A 130 -5.52 -4.47 -12.09
N LEU A 131 -5.12 -3.89 -10.95
CA LEU A 131 -5.39 -2.48 -10.68
C LEU A 131 -4.62 -1.55 -11.63
N GLY A 132 -3.32 -1.76 -11.81
CA GLY A 132 -2.48 -0.93 -12.68
C GLY A 132 -3.04 -0.79 -14.11
N PRO A 133 -3.31 -1.91 -14.82
CA PRO A 133 -3.91 -1.88 -16.14
C PRO A 133 -5.34 -1.31 -16.14
N SER A 134 -6.17 -1.71 -15.18
CA SER A 134 -7.57 -1.24 -15.09
C SER A 134 -7.65 0.28 -14.98
N VAL A 135 -6.82 0.89 -14.13
CA VAL A 135 -6.76 2.34 -13.97
C VAL A 135 -6.33 3.04 -15.27
N HIS A 136 -5.37 2.46 -16.00
CA HIS A 136 -4.94 3.00 -17.28
C HIS A 136 -6.07 2.99 -18.32
N PHE A 137 -6.76 1.85 -18.48
CA PHE A 137 -7.88 1.74 -19.40
C PHE A 137 -9.07 2.60 -18.98
N TRP A 138 -9.35 2.71 -17.69
CA TRP A 138 -10.41 3.58 -17.16
C TRP A 138 -10.21 5.04 -17.55
N PHE A 139 -9.03 5.61 -17.29
CA PHE A 139 -8.76 7.01 -17.66
C PHE A 139 -8.81 7.24 -19.18
N ASN A 140 -8.33 6.28 -19.98
CA ASN A 140 -8.45 6.34 -21.44
C ASN A 140 -9.92 6.27 -21.90
N PHE A 141 -10.74 5.43 -21.27
CA PHE A 141 -12.17 5.34 -21.57
C PHE A 141 -12.89 6.65 -21.22
N VAL A 142 -12.70 7.15 -20.00
CA VAL A 142 -13.37 8.37 -19.51
C VAL A 142 -12.96 9.60 -20.33
N SER A 143 -11.69 9.69 -20.75
CA SER A 143 -11.23 10.80 -21.59
C SER A 143 -11.82 10.76 -23.01
N LYS A 144 -12.07 9.57 -23.57
CA LYS A 144 -12.72 9.42 -24.89
C LYS A 144 -14.24 9.61 -24.82
N ALA A 145 -14.89 9.02 -23.82
CA ALA A 145 -16.35 9.08 -23.65
C ALA A 145 -16.83 10.46 -23.18
N LEU A 146 -16.04 11.14 -22.35
CA LEU A 146 -16.35 12.45 -21.78
C LEU A 146 -15.16 13.41 -22.01
N PRO A 147 -14.92 13.88 -23.25
CA PRO A 147 -13.71 14.65 -23.56
C PRO A 147 -13.71 16.07 -22.98
N GLN A 148 -14.88 16.62 -22.66
CA GLN A 148 -14.99 17.99 -22.17
C GLN A 148 -14.46 18.16 -20.72
N ARG A 149 -14.07 19.39 -20.40
CA ARG A 149 -13.47 19.80 -19.12
C ARG A 149 -14.33 20.82 -18.36
N ASP A 150 -15.58 21.00 -18.76
CA ASP A 150 -16.54 21.82 -18.01
C ASP A 150 -16.94 21.12 -16.68
N LEU A 151 -17.57 21.89 -15.79
CA LEU A 151 -17.98 21.40 -14.48
C LEU A 151 -18.96 20.23 -14.56
N ILE A 152 -19.93 20.27 -15.49
CA ILE A 152 -20.95 19.22 -15.62
C ILE A 152 -20.29 17.92 -16.06
N THR A 153 -19.41 17.97 -17.07
CA THR A 153 -18.67 16.80 -17.52
C THR A 153 -17.75 16.26 -16.42
N THR A 154 -17.10 17.13 -15.65
CA THR A 154 -16.27 16.72 -14.51
C THR A 154 -17.09 16.01 -13.43
N LEU A 155 -18.25 16.55 -13.07
CA LEU A 155 -19.17 15.89 -12.13
C LEU A 155 -19.66 14.54 -12.66
N LYS A 156 -20.00 14.44 -13.95
CA LYS A 156 -20.35 13.16 -14.59
C LYS A 156 -19.24 12.12 -14.47
N LYS A 157 -17.97 12.51 -14.70
CA LYS A 157 -16.80 11.63 -14.54
C LYS A 157 -16.67 11.12 -13.11
N ILE A 158 -16.83 12.01 -12.13
CA ILE A 158 -16.75 11.66 -10.70
C ILE A 158 -17.87 10.69 -10.33
N VAL A 159 -19.12 11.01 -10.72
CA VAL A 159 -20.28 10.13 -10.45
C VAL A 159 -20.08 8.76 -11.08
N LEU A 160 -19.63 8.69 -12.34
CA LEU A 160 -19.37 7.42 -13.02
C LEU A 160 -18.27 6.61 -12.33
N GLY A 161 -17.21 7.28 -11.88
CA GLY A 161 -16.14 6.66 -11.10
C GLY A 161 -16.64 6.06 -9.79
N GLN A 162 -17.43 6.82 -9.03
CA GLN A 162 -17.92 6.40 -7.71
C GLN A 162 -19.04 5.36 -7.78
N THR A 163 -19.87 5.37 -8.83
CA THR A 163 -21.04 4.48 -8.95
C THR A 163 -20.77 3.21 -9.74
N ILE A 164 -19.79 3.23 -10.66
CA ILE A 164 -19.50 2.07 -11.53
C ILE A 164 -18.11 1.54 -11.26
N TYR A 165 -17.07 2.35 -11.50
CA TYR A 165 -15.69 1.85 -11.47
C TYR A 165 -15.26 1.42 -10.06
N GLY A 166 -15.51 2.26 -9.05
CA GLY A 166 -15.20 1.96 -7.65
C GLY A 166 -15.84 0.65 -7.18
N PRO A 167 -17.19 0.52 -7.24
CA PRO A 167 -17.88 -0.70 -6.84
C PRO A 167 -17.42 -1.94 -7.62
N ALA A 168 -17.24 -1.83 -8.94
CA ALA A 168 -16.74 -2.93 -9.76
C ALA A 168 -15.33 -3.38 -9.30
N MET A 169 -14.41 -2.45 -9.08
CA MET A 169 -13.07 -2.78 -8.61
C MET A 169 -13.07 -3.35 -7.19
N THR A 170 -13.97 -2.91 -6.31
CA THR A 170 -14.11 -3.49 -4.97
C THR A 170 -14.63 -4.94 -5.04
N VAL A 171 -15.62 -5.22 -5.88
CA VAL A 171 -16.10 -6.60 -6.11
C VAL A 171 -14.98 -7.49 -6.64
N VAL A 172 -14.24 -7.01 -7.64
CA VAL A 172 -13.11 -7.75 -8.23
C VAL A 172 -12.04 -8.01 -7.17
N PHE A 173 -11.68 -7.01 -6.36
CA PHE A 173 -10.71 -7.16 -5.28
C PHE A 173 -11.08 -8.28 -4.31
N PHE A 174 -12.28 -8.22 -3.71
CA PHE A 174 -12.72 -9.24 -2.75
C PHE A 174 -12.87 -10.61 -3.40
N SER A 175 -13.40 -10.69 -4.63
CA SER A 175 -13.59 -11.96 -5.34
C SER A 175 -12.28 -12.64 -5.68
N VAL A 176 -11.32 -11.89 -6.24
CA VAL A 176 -9.98 -12.41 -6.57
C VAL A 176 -9.25 -12.82 -5.31
N ASN A 177 -9.29 -11.98 -4.26
CA ASN A 177 -8.61 -12.29 -3.01
C ASN A 177 -9.22 -13.53 -2.33
N ALA A 178 -10.54 -13.69 -2.32
CA ALA A 178 -11.22 -14.86 -1.78
C ALA A 178 -10.96 -16.12 -2.61
N GLY A 179 -11.03 -16.03 -3.95
CA GLY A 179 -10.72 -17.14 -4.84
C GLY A 179 -9.26 -17.62 -4.70
N LEU A 180 -8.30 -16.70 -4.56
CA LEU A 180 -6.89 -17.05 -4.31
C LEU A 180 -6.62 -17.59 -2.89
N GLN A 181 -7.57 -17.46 -1.97
CA GLN A 181 -7.56 -18.14 -0.66
C GLN A 181 -8.19 -19.54 -0.72
N GLY A 182 -8.72 -19.96 -1.87
CA GLY A 182 -9.37 -21.25 -2.05
C GLY A 182 -10.82 -21.30 -1.56
N GLU A 183 -11.49 -20.14 -1.43
CA GLU A 183 -12.92 -20.10 -1.13
C GLU A 183 -13.78 -20.56 -2.31
N THR A 184 -14.84 -21.30 -2.00
CA THR A 184 -15.88 -21.71 -2.94
C THR A 184 -16.73 -20.52 -3.39
N GLY A 185 -17.43 -20.66 -4.51
CA GLY A 185 -18.30 -19.58 -5.02
C GLY A 185 -19.34 -19.09 -4.00
N ALA A 186 -19.88 -19.99 -3.16
CA ALA A 186 -20.83 -19.64 -2.11
C ALA A 186 -20.18 -18.79 -1.00
N GLU A 187 -18.98 -19.17 -0.55
CA GLU A 187 -18.19 -18.41 0.44
C GLU A 187 -17.83 -17.02 -0.10
N ILE A 188 -17.41 -16.93 -1.37
CA ILE A 188 -17.07 -15.65 -2.02
C ILE A 188 -18.30 -14.71 -2.02
N VAL A 189 -19.48 -15.22 -2.38
CA VAL A 189 -20.72 -14.43 -2.36
C VAL A 189 -21.08 -14.01 -0.94
N GLY A 190 -20.89 -14.89 0.05
CA GLY A 190 -21.08 -14.56 1.47
C GLY A 190 -20.17 -13.42 1.93
N ARG A 191 -18.89 -13.49 1.58
CA ARG A 191 -17.91 -12.43 1.87
C ARG A 191 -18.28 -11.11 1.20
N LEU A 192 -18.65 -11.14 -0.07
CA LEU A 192 -19.11 -9.94 -0.79
C LEU A 192 -20.31 -9.31 -0.10
N LYS A 193 -21.32 -10.09 0.31
CA LYS A 193 -22.49 -9.55 1.03
C LYS A 193 -22.10 -8.89 2.36
N ARG A 194 -21.11 -9.44 3.07
CA ARG A 194 -20.62 -8.91 4.34
C ARG A 194 -19.82 -7.62 4.16
N ASP A 195 -18.86 -7.61 3.23
CA ASP A 195 -17.83 -6.58 3.19
C ASP A 195 -18.05 -5.49 2.15
N LEU A 196 -18.78 -5.80 1.06
CA LEU A 196 -18.89 -4.90 -0.08
C LEU A 196 -19.57 -3.59 0.30
N ILE A 197 -20.77 -3.68 0.91
CA ILE A 197 -21.56 -2.49 1.26
C ILE A 197 -20.86 -1.64 2.31
N PRO A 198 -20.34 -2.19 3.43
CA PRO A 198 -19.57 -1.40 4.39
C PRO A 198 -18.34 -0.75 3.76
N THR A 199 -17.60 -1.48 2.92
CA THR A 199 -16.41 -0.94 2.24
C THR A 199 -16.79 0.19 1.29
N MET A 200 -17.88 0.06 0.54
CA MET A 200 -18.36 1.11 -0.36
C MET A 200 -18.77 2.38 0.40
N ILE A 201 -19.55 2.24 1.48
CA ILE A 201 -19.96 3.38 2.31
C ILE A 201 -18.73 4.09 2.88
N ASN A 202 -17.80 3.32 3.46
CA ASN A 202 -16.56 3.89 4.00
C ASN A 202 -15.72 4.57 2.92
N GLY A 203 -15.69 4.04 1.70
CA GLY A 203 -15.00 4.66 0.57
C GLY A 203 -15.62 5.99 0.17
N VAL A 204 -16.95 6.05 0.04
CA VAL A 204 -17.68 7.27 -0.30
C VAL A 204 -17.54 8.34 0.78
N MET A 205 -17.32 7.97 2.05
CA MET A 205 -17.01 8.94 3.11
C MET A 205 -15.53 9.34 3.12
N TYR A 206 -14.62 8.39 2.90
CA TYR A 206 -13.17 8.59 2.97
C TYR A 206 -12.64 9.49 1.84
N TRP A 207 -12.97 9.16 0.59
CA TRP A 207 -12.37 9.82 -0.57
C TRP A 207 -12.69 11.31 -0.69
N PRO A 208 -13.94 11.79 -0.47
CA PRO A 208 -14.23 13.22 -0.50
C PRO A 208 -13.47 14.02 0.56
N ILE A 209 -13.25 13.44 1.75
CA ILE A 209 -12.47 14.10 2.81
C ILE A 209 -11.01 14.21 2.38
N CYS A 210 -10.43 13.13 1.86
CA CYS A 210 -9.07 13.12 1.33
C CYS A 210 -8.89 14.11 0.18
N ASP A 211 -9.79 14.10 -0.80
CA ASP A 211 -9.79 15.01 -1.94
C ASP A 211 -9.93 16.46 -1.50
N PHE A 212 -10.81 16.74 -0.53
CA PHE A 212 -10.94 18.08 0.05
C PHE A 212 -9.62 18.55 0.66
N VAL A 213 -8.97 17.71 1.48
CA VAL A 213 -7.68 18.05 2.09
C VAL A 213 -6.61 18.28 1.01
N THR A 214 -6.54 17.39 0.01
CA THR A 214 -5.58 17.49 -1.09
C THR A 214 -5.78 18.77 -1.90
N PHE A 215 -7.00 19.09 -2.33
CA PHE A 215 -7.23 20.23 -3.20
C PHE A 215 -7.26 21.56 -2.46
N LYS A 216 -7.64 21.58 -1.18
CA LYS A 216 -7.72 22.81 -0.38
C LYS A 216 -6.36 23.25 0.18
N PHE A 217 -5.56 22.32 0.68
CA PHE A 217 -4.35 22.65 1.47
C PHE A 217 -3.04 22.31 0.75
N ILE A 218 -3.05 21.42 -0.25
CA ILE A 218 -1.82 20.92 -0.87
C ILE A 218 -1.59 21.59 -2.23
N PRO A 219 -0.40 22.16 -2.48
CA PRO A 219 -0.09 22.76 -3.77
C PRO A 219 -0.08 21.70 -4.88
N VAL A 220 -0.50 22.08 -6.09
CA VAL A 220 -0.77 21.18 -7.23
C VAL A 220 0.34 20.16 -7.51
N HIS A 221 1.61 20.55 -7.37
CA HIS A 221 2.76 19.69 -7.62
C HIS A 221 2.96 18.57 -6.58
N LEU A 222 2.42 18.72 -5.36
CA LEU A 222 2.46 17.70 -4.30
C LEU A 222 1.18 16.86 -4.21
N GLN A 223 0.11 17.25 -4.90
CA GLN A 223 -1.18 16.54 -4.86
C GLN A 223 -1.07 15.06 -5.24
N PRO A 224 -0.30 14.65 -6.27
CA PRO A 224 -0.13 13.23 -6.58
C PRO A 224 0.53 12.46 -5.44
N LEU A 225 1.50 13.06 -4.74
CA LEU A 225 2.19 12.40 -3.64
C LEU A 225 1.23 12.14 -2.47
N VAL A 226 0.47 13.17 -2.07
CA VAL A 226 -0.52 13.05 -0.99
C VAL A 226 -1.65 12.10 -1.35
N SER A 227 -2.14 12.14 -2.58
CA SER A 227 -3.16 11.21 -3.08
C SER A 227 -2.69 9.75 -3.03
N ASN A 228 -1.42 9.48 -3.37
CA ASN A 228 -0.83 8.14 -3.21
C ASN A 228 -0.70 7.74 -1.73
N SER A 229 -0.40 8.67 -0.82
CA SER A 229 -0.39 8.40 0.63
C SER A 229 -1.78 8.03 1.17
N PHE A 230 -2.84 8.72 0.73
CA PHE A 230 -4.21 8.33 1.07
C PHE A 230 -4.60 7.00 0.45
N SER A 231 -4.20 6.75 -0.80
CA SER A 231 -4.38 5.45 -1.46
C SER A 231 -3.73 4.32 -0.69
N TYR A 232 -2.54 4.55 -0.12
CA TYR A 232 -1.89 3.58 0.76
C TYR A 232 -2.71 3.27 2.00
N LEU A 233 -3.19 4.29 2.73
CA LEU A 233 -4.02 4.09 3.92
C LEU A 233 -5.34 3.36 3.61
N TRP A 234 -6.00 3.75 2.51
CA TRP A 234 -7.15 3.02 2.01
C TRP A 234 -6.82 1.56 1.69
N THR A 235 -5.66 1.30 1.11
CA THR A 235 -5.21 -0.05 0.78
C THR A 235 -4.98 -0.89 2.05
N VAL A 236 -4.42 -0.31 3.11
CA VAL A 236 -4.27 -0.98 4.42
C VAL A 236 -5.64 -1.41 4.95
N TYR A 237 -6.64 -0.52 4.84
CA TYR A 237 -8.00 -0.81 5.28
C TYR A 237 -8.64 -1.95 4.49
N ILE A 238 -8.61 -1.91 3.16
CA ILE A 238 -9.26 -2.96 2.35
C ILE A 238 -8.55 -4.31 2.47
N THR A 239 -7.22 -4.34 2.59
CA THR A 239 -6.49 -5.60 2.81
C THR A 239 -6.80 -6.17 4.18
N TYR A 240 -6.97 -5.31 5.19
CA TYR A 240 -7.46 -5.71 6.51
C TYR A 240 -8.86 -6.33 6.42
N MET A 241 -9.81 -5.63 5.79
CA MET A 241 -11.18 -6.14 5.61
C MET A 241 -11.21 -7.49 4.88
N ALA A 242 -10.39 -7.64 3.84
CA ALA A 242 -10.30 -8.85 3.05
C ALA A 242 -9.65 -10.03 3.79
N SER A 243 -8.97 -9.76 4.91
CA SER A 243 -8.37 -10.77 5.78
C SER A 243 -9.23 -11.18 6.96
N LEU A 244 -10.35 -10.51 7.19
CA LEU A 244 -11.29 -10.91 8.23
C LEU A 244 -11.81 -12.33 7.94
N GLU A 245 -12.01 -13.08 9.02
CA GLU A 245 -12.38 -14.49 8.97
C GLU A 245 -13.63 -14.75 8.11
N LYS A 246 -13.68 -15.95 7.55
CA LYS A 246 -14.78 -16.41 6.71
C LYS A 246 -16.09 -16.38 7.49
N VAL A 247 -17.18 -16.05 6.80
CA VAL A 247 -18.52 -16.28 7.34
C VAL A 247 -18.72 -17.79 7.40
N ALA A 248 -18.81 -18.36 8.60
CA ALA A 248 -19.19 -19.76 8.76
C ALA A 248 -20.56 -19.97 8.10
N THR A 249 -20.61 -20.85 7.11
CA THR A 249 -21.89 -21.30 6.55
C THR A 249 -22.35 -22.44 7.45
N GLU A 250 -23.32 -22.15 8.31
CA GLU A 250 -24.08 -23.17 9.06
C GLU A 250 -24.95 -24.01 8.12
#